data_AF-A0A160V6C9-F1
#
_entry.id   AF-A0A160V6C9-F1
#
_cell.length_a   1.000
_cell.length_b   1.000
_cell.length_c   1.000
_cell.angle_alpha   90.00
_cell.angle_beta   90.00
_cell.angle_gamma   90.00
#
_symmetry.space_group_name_H-M   'P 1'
#
loop_
_entity.id
_entity.type
_entity.pdbx_description
1 polymer ?
#
loop_
_entity_poly.entity_id
_entity_poly.type
_entity_poly.pdbx_seq_one_letter_code
_entity_poly.pdbx_strand_id
1 'polypeptide(L)' 'MAEKLQQGDRLPSVTLQLVDGGTITLPDDAPTRYTALLFYRGHW' A
#
# COMPACT_ATOMS: atom_id res chain seq x y z
N MET A 1 2.90 15.37 11.98
CA MET A 1 3.83 14.49 11.24
C MET A 1 3.28 13.08 11.33
N ALA A 2 3.29 12.31 10.24
CA ALA A 2 2.97 10.90 10.32
C ALA A 2 4.20 10.14 10.83
N GLU A 3 3.98 9.14 11.68
CA GLU A 3 5.05 8.31 12.22
C GLU A 3 5.61 7.37 11.15
N LYS A 4 6.93 7.21 11.14
CA LYS A 4 7.60 6.27 10.23
C LYS A 4 7.33 4.84 10.71
N LEU A 5 6.75 4.03 9.84
CA LEU A 5 6.54 2.60 10.11
C LEU A 5 7.87 1.88 10.37
N GLN A 6 7.86 1.06 11.42
CA GLN A 6 8.92 0.14 11.82
C GLN A 6 8.55 -1.31 11.48
N GLN A 7 9.51 -2.21 11.61
CA GLN A 7 9.26 -3.63 11.46
C GLN A 7 8.27 -4.12 12.52
N GLY A 8 7.21 -4.82 12.09
CA GLY A 8 6.17 -5.35 12.97
C GLY A 8 4.99 -4.39 13.18
N ASP A 9 5.11 -3.14 12.73
CA ASP A 9 4.00 -2.20 12.77
C ASP A 9 2.86 -2.64 11.85
N ARG A 10 1.63 -2.33 12.25
CA ARG A 10 0.46 -2.52 11.42
C ARG A 10 0.45 -1.46 10.33
N LEU A 11 0.34 -1.89 9.07
CA LEU A 11 0.12 -0.96 7.96
C LEU A 11 -1.19 -0.18 8.21
N PRO A 12 -1.16 1.16 8.21
CA PRO A 12 -2.37 1.96 8.31
C PRO A 12 -3.23 1.75 7.05
N SER A 13 -4.55 1.93 7.20
CA SER A 13 -5.45 1.84 6.06
C SER A 13 -5.09 2.93 5.03
N VAL A 14 -4.80 2.53 3.80
CA VAL A 14 -4.42 3.41 2.71
C VAL A 14 -5.12 2.98 1.42
N THR A 15 -5.83 3.91 0.78
CA THR A 15 -6.47 3.67 -0.52
C THR A 15 -5.60 4.25 -1.63
N LEU A 16 -5.26 3.44 -2.61
CA LEU A 16 -4.47 3.81 -3.79
C LEU A 16 -5.33 3.73 -5.04
N GLN A 17 -5.11 4.64 -5.98
CA GLN A 17 -5.71 4.60 -7.32
C GLN A 17 -4.82 3.77 -8.24
N LEU A 18 -5.43 2.84 -8.96
CA LEU A 18 -4.78 1.95 -9.91
C LEU A 18 -4.77 2.56 -11.31
N VAL A 19 -3.85 2.08 -12.15
CA VAL A 19 -3.68 2.56 -13.53
C VAL A 19 -4.87 2.27 -14.45
N ASP A 20 -5.69 1.29 -14.10
CA ASP A 20 -6.93 0.93 -14.79
C ASP A 20 -8.15 1.75 -14.32
N GLY A 21 -7.94 2.74 -13.44
CA GLY A 21 -9.00 3.55 -12.84
C GLY A 21 -9.67 2.90 -11.62
N GLY A 22 -9.25 1.70 -11.24
CA GLY A 22 -9.69 1.03 -10.02
C GLY A 22 -9.08 1.63 -8.76
N THR A 23 -9.51 1.11 -7.60
CA THR A 23 -8.93 1.45 -6.30
C THR A 23 -8.62 0.19 -5.51
N ILE A 24 -7.56 0.24 -4.70
CA ILE A 24 -7.23 -0.80 -3.73
C ILE A 24 -7.04 -0.18 -2.35
N THR A 25 -7.63 -0.76 -1.31
CA THR A 25 -7.46 -0.34 0.08
C THR A 25 -6.61 -1.34 0.84
N LEU A 26 -5.40 -0.96 1.23
CA LEU A 26 -4.49 -1.83 1.99
C LEU A 26 -4.59 -1.52 3.49
N PRO A 27 -4.51 -2.51 4.39
CA PRO A 27 -4.27 -3.93 4.12
C PRO A 27 -5.55 -4.72 3.78
N ASP A 28 -6.72 -4.09 3.75
CA ASP A 28 -8.03 -4.78 3.72
C ASP A 28 -8.28 -5.59 2.43
N ASP A 29 -7.84 -5.08 1.29
CA ASP A 29 -7.94 -5.67 -0.05
C ASP A 29 -6.66 -6.42 -0.47
N ALA A 30 -5.76 -6.73 0.47
CA ALA A 30 -4.53 -7.46 0.16
C ALA A 30 -4.87 -8.84 -0.47
N PRO A 31 -4.35 -9.16 -1.66
CA PRO A 31 -4.80 -10.34 -2.43
C PRO A 31 -4.39 -11.67 -1.81
N THR A 32 -3.36 -11.66 -0.95
CA THR A 32 -2.89 -12.85 -0.24
C THR A 32 -2.45 -12.51 1.18
N ARG A 33 -2.12 -13.54 1.97
CA ARG A 33 -1.56 -13.39 3.33
C ARG A 33 -0.31 -12.49 3.37
N TYR A 34 0.47 -12.43 2.30
CA TYR A 34 1.70 -11.64 2.22
C TYR A 34 1.69 -10.77 0.98
N THR A 35 1.90 -9.46 1.15
CA THR A 35 1.92 -8.49 0.06
C THR A 35 3.20 -7.69 0.11
N ALA A 36 3.91 -7.59 -1.03
CA ALA A 36 5.09 -6.75 -1.17
C ALA A 36 4.69 -5.41 -1.80
N LEU A 37 5.07 -4.29 -1.17
CA LEU A 37 4.84 -2.94 -1.67
C LEU A 37 6.16 -2.34 -2.16
N LEU A 38 6.22 -2.00 -3.44
CA LEU A 38 7.39 -1.36 -4.06
C LEU A 38 7.03 0.07 -4.45
N PHE A 39 7.59 1.04 -3.70
CA PHE A 39 7.53 2.45 -4.09
C PHE A 39 8.68 2.76 -5.04
N TYR A 40 8.35 3.35 -6.19
CA TYR A 40 9.33 3.86 -7.15
C TYR A 40 8.98 5.30 -7.51
N ARG A 41 9.98 6.08 -7.94
CA ARG A 41 9.86 7.55 -8.08
C ARG A 41 8.88 7.99 -9.16
N GLY A 42 8.65 7.16 -10.18
CA GLY A 42 7.77 7.49 -11.29
C GLY A 42 7.90 6.48 -12.42
N HIS A 43 6.82 6.33 -13.17
CA HIS A 43 6.79 5.60 -14.42
C HIS A 43 7.17 6.55 -15.55
N TRP A 44 7.70 6.02 -16.65
CA TRP A 44 8.01 6.80 -17.85
C TRP A 44 6.74 7.29 -18.53
#